data_AF-Q7NG27-F1
#
_entry.id   AF-Q7NG27-F1
#
_cell.length_a   1.000
_cell.length_b   1.000
_cell.length_c   1.000
_cell.angle_alpha   90.00
_cell.angle_beta   90.00
_cell.angle_gamma   90.00
#
_symmetry.space_group_name_H-M   'P 1'
#
loop_
_entity.id
_entity.type
_entity.pdbx_description
1 polymer ?
#
loop_
_entity_poly.entity_id
_entity_poly.type
_entity_poly.pdbx_seq_one_letter_code
_entity_poly.pdbx_strand_id
1 'polypeptide(L)'
;MAPDHDNDKNREIEKEILQGQKSSLAAAIAREGGSFFKGESIVPKLVQATIEINLFIDAHVCDSSGALKAALLNLVEMEKTQVSRHMGSPLTALQEMLEAIIGNQQLLYDLVRQVDIKWGQIYGERPHFQQPGHAPHLDDEYTHESVRKQLLDLLDKVIAARRQN
;
A
#
# COMPACT_ATOMS: atom_id res chain seq x y z
N MET A 1 44.40 -6.37 -28.58
CA MET A 1 44.19 -5.09 -27.89
C MET A 1 42.96 -4.44 -28.51
N ALA A 2 41.79 -4.63 -27.89
CA ALA A 2 40.53 -4.00 -28.27
C ALA A 2 39.80 -3.62 -26.96
N PRO A 3 39.19 -2.44 -26.85
CA PRO A 3 38.74 -1.91 -25.58
C PRO A 3 37.35 -2.43 -25.19
N ASP A 4 37.23 -2.70 -23.89
CA ASP A 4 36.07 -3.11 -23.11
C ASP A 4 34.99 -2.01 -23.12
N HIS A 5 33.79 -2.33 -23.63
CA HIS A 5 32.68 -1.38 -23.80
C HIS A 5 31.45 -1.78 -22.96
N ASP A 6 31.66 -2.38 -21.79
CA ASP A 6 30.57 -2.85 -20.91
C ASP A 6 30.35 -1.98 -19.65
N ASN A 7 31.19 -0.98 -19.40
CA ASN A 7 31.16 -0.24 -18.12
C ASN A 7 30.25 1.01 -18.10
N ASP A 8 29.68 1.43 -19.23
CA ASP A 8 28.88 2.67 -19.30
C ASP A 8 27.38 2.45 -19.03
N LYS A 9 26.85 1.25 -19.28
CA LYS A 9 25.41 0.97 -19.07
C LYS A 9 25.01 0.81 -17.61
N ASN A 10 25.97 0.59 -16.72
CA ASN A 10 25.69 0.37 -15.29
C ASN A 10 25.58 1.68 -14.49
N ARG A 11 26.10 2.80 -15.01
CA ARG A 11 26.14 4.08 -14.27
C ARG A 11 24.93 4.97 -14.53
N GLU A 12 24.08 4.63 -15.49
CA GLU A 12 22.85 5.37 -15.78
C GLU A 12 21.67 4.91 -14.91
N ILE A 13 21.78 3.75 -14.26
CA ILE A 13 20.73 3.19 -13.38
C ILE A 13 20.82 3.75 -11.94
N GLU A 14 21.99 4.24 -11.51
CA GLU A 14 22.24 4.65 -10.12
C GLU A 14 21.81 6.08 -9.78
N LYS A 15 21.26 6.87 -10.73
CA LYS A 15 20.90 8.28 -10.50
C LYS A 15 19.42 8.57 -10.21
N GLU A 16 18.52 7.59 -10.32
CA GLU A 16 17.08 7.82 -10.14
C GLU A 16 16.54 7.49 -8.73
N ILE A 17 17.38 7.05 -7.80
CA ILE A 17 16.94 6.59 -6.47
C ILE A 17 16.79 7.74 -5.45
N LEU A 18 17.22 8.97 -5.79
CA LEU A 18 17.28 10.11 -4.86
C LEU A 18 16.20 11.18 -5.06
N GLN A 19 15.10 10.88 -5.75
CA GLN A 19 13.94 11.78 -5.80
C GLN A 19 12.68 11.04 -5.35
N GLY A 20 12.22 11.41 -4.16
CA GLY A 20 11.11 10.80 -3.46
C GLY A 20 9.79 10.83 -4.23
N GLN A 21 8.99 9.81 -3.93
CA GLN A 21 7.60 9.59 -4.34
C GLN A 21 7.35 9.42 -5.84
N LYS A 22 6.79 8.24 -6.16
CA LYS A 22 6.10 7.81 -7.41
C LYS A 22 6.79 6.76 -8.28
N SER A 23 7.61 5.90 -7.67
CA SER A 23 7.76 4.53 -8.20
C SER A 23 6.51 3.74 -7.81
N SER A 24 5.42 3.95 -8.55
CA SER A 24 4.19 3.18 -8.38
C SER A 24 4.53 1.69 -8.43
N LEU A 25 3.99 0.90 -7.50
CA LEU A 25 4.15 -0.56 -7.49
C LEU A 25 3.73 -1.19 -8.83
N ALA A 26 2.80 -0.56 -9.56
CA ALA A 26 2.46 -0.94 -10.93
C ALA A 26 3.63 -0.75 -11.92
N ALA A 27 4.44 0.31 -11.75
CA ALA A 27 5.66 0.53 -12.53
C ALA A 27 6.77 -0.44 -12.15
N ALA A 28 6.86 -0.85 -10.88
CA ALA A 28 7.79 -1.90 -10.44
C ALA A 28 7.42 -3.27 -11.04
N ILE A 29 6.13 -3.63 -11.05
CA ILE A 29 5.63 -4.86 -11.69
C ILE A 29 5.80 -4.79 -13.22
N ALA A 30 5.57 -3.64 -13.85
CA ALA A 30 5.83 -3.44 -15.27
C ALA A 30 7.32 -3.61 -15.63
N ARG A 31 8.24 -3.17 -14.74
CA ARG A 31 9.69 -3.37 -14.93
C ARG A 31 10.10 -4.83 -14.70
N GLU A 32 9.51 -5.54 -13.74
CA GLU A 32 9.81 -6.95 -13.48
C GLU A 32 9.17 -7.91 -14.51
N GLY A 33 8.06 -7.50 -15.16
CA GLY A 33 7.41 -8.22 -16.25
C GLY A 33 8.03 -8.00 -17.65
N GLY A 34 9.12 -7.23 -17.75
CA GLY A 34 9.72 -6.77 -19.01
C GLY A 34 10.35 -7.82 -19.93
N SER A 35 10.16 -9.12 -19.67
CA SER A 35 10.73 -10.21 -20.50
C SER A 35 9.69 -11.23 -20.99
N PHE A 36 8.46 -10.82 -21.27
CA PHE A 36 7.46 -11.72 -21.87
C PHE A 36 7.01 -11.22 -23.25
N PHE A 37 7.29 -12.05 -24.27
CA PHE A 37 7.09 -11.84 -25.69
C PHE A 37 5.62 -11.59 -26.09
N LYS A 38 5.44 -10.70 -27.08
CA LYS A 38 4.38 -10.66 -28.12
C LYS A 38 2.98 -11.20 -27.73
N GLY A 39 2.04 -10.26 -27.58
CA GLY A 39 0.60 -10.48 -27.77
C GLY A 39 -0.12 -10.97 -26.51
N GLU A 40 -0.97 -10.09 -25.97
CA GLU A 40 -1.77 -10.27 -24.74
C GLU A 40 -0.96 -10.13 -23.45
N SER A 41 -1.28 -9.09 -22.67
CA SER A 41 -0.71 -8.87 -21.35
C SER A 41 -1.28 -9.92 -20.38
N ILE A 42 -0.57 -11.02 -20.17
CA ILE A 42 -0.96 -12.11 -19.25
C ILE A 42 -0.49 -11.76 -17.82
N VAL A 43 -0.98 -10.65 -17.27
CA VAL A 43 -0.77 -10.41 -15.83
C VAL A 43 -1.59 -11.48 -15.08
N PRO A 44 -1.02 -12.27 -14.15
CA PRO A 44 -1.79 -13.26 -13.42
C PRO A 44 -2.98 -12.64 -12.69
N LYS A 45 -4.14 -13.31 -12.64
CA LYS A 45 -5.37 -12.76 -12.04
C LYS A 45 -5.19 -12.27 -10.60
N LEU A 46 -4.39 -12.98 -9.81
CA LEU A 46 -4.04 -12.55 -8.45
C LEU A 46 -3.27 -11.22 -8.45
N VAL A 47 -2.32 -11.06 -9.37
CA VAL A 47 -1.55 -9.81 -9.51
C VAL A 47 -2.46 -8.68 -9.99
N GLN A 48 -3.38 -8.93 -10.92
CA GLN A 48 -4.38 -7.95 -11.34
C GLN A 48 -5.25 -7.50 -10.16
N ALA A 49 -5.76 -8.44 -9.35
CA ALA A 49 -6.57 -8.15 -8.18
C ALA A 49 -5.82 -7.30 -7.14
N THR A 50 -4.55 -7.64 -6.87
CA THR A 50 -3.68 -6.86 -5.98
C THR A 50 -3.45 -5.45 -6.54
N ILE A 51 -3.16 -5.30 -7.83
CA ILE A 51 -2.97 -4.00 -8.48
C ILE A 51 -4.24 -3.16 -8.36
N GLU A 52 -5.42 -3.75 -8.61
CA GLU A 52 -6.70 -3.05 -8.53
C GLU A 52 -6.96 -2.51 -7.11
N ILE A 53 -6.75 -3.34 -6.09
CA ILE A 53 -6.85 -2.93 -4.68
C ILE A 53 -5.87 -1.80 -4.37
N ASN A 54 -4.62 -1.93 -4.80
CA ASN A 54 -3.57 -0.95 -4.53
C ASN A 54 -3.86 0.40 -5.21
N LEU A 55 -4.34 0.39 -6.46
CA LEU A 55 -4.78 1.60 -7.17
C LEU A 55 -5.98 2.24 -6.48
N PHE A 56 -6.93 1.42 -6.00
CA PHE A 56 -8.09 1.92 -5.27
C PHE A 56 -7.68 2.63 -3.97
N ILE A 57 -6.79 2.02 -3.19
CA ILE A 57 -6.21 2.61 -1.97
C ILE A 57 -5.49 3.92 -2.32
N ASP A 58 -4.65 3.92 -3.37
CA ASP A 58 -3.88 5.09 -3.78
C ASP A 58 -4.77 6.29 -4.14
N ALA A 59 -5.88 6.05 -4.84
CA ALA A 59 -6.82 7.06 -5.29
C ALA A 59 -7.72 7.63 -4.18
N HIS A 60 -8.01 6.84 -3.14
CA HIS A 60 -9.06 7.17 -2.17
C HIS A 60 -8.55 7.47 -0.76
N VAL A 61 -7.33 7.05 -0.42
CA VAL A 61 -6.69 7.39 0.86
C VAL A 61 -5.93 8.71 0.70
N CYS A 62 -6.50 9.77 1.29
CA CYS A 62 -5.85 11.06 1.44
C CYS A 62 -5.03 11.06 2.72
N ASP A 63 -3.76 10.72 2.58
CA ASP A 63 -2.81 10.59 3.67
C ASP A 63 -1.66 11.59 3.45
N SER A 64 -1.50 12.55 4.36
CA SER A 64 -0.54 13.66 4.24
C SER A 64 0.90 13.15 4.21
N SER A 65 1.21 12.22 5.12
CA SER A 65 2.55 11.68 5.28
C SER A 65 2.76 10.34 4.53
N GLY A 66 1.69 9.72 4.03
CA GLY A 66 1.73 8.51 3.20
C GLY A 66 1.98 7.20 3.98
N ALA A 67 2.09 7.25 5.30
CA ALA A 67 2.36 6.07 6.14
C ALA A 67 1.15 5.14 6.27
N LEU A 68 -0.08 5.68 6.37
CA LEU A 68 -1.30 4.87 6.37
C LEU A 68 -1.47 4.15 5.04
N LYS A 69 -1.25 4.87 3.93
CA LYS A 69 -1.27 4.27 2.60
C LYS A 69 -0.24 3.13 2.50
N ALA A 70 1.00 3.36 2.93
CA ALA A 70 2.04 2.34 2.90
C ALA A 70 1.71 1.12 3.79
N ALA A 71 1.11 1.33 4.96
CA ALA A 71 0.69 0.25 5.85
C ALA A 71 -0.45 -0.58 5.22
N LEU A 72 -1.43 0.06 4.60
CA LEU A 72 -2.54 -0.65 3.91
C LEU A 72 -2.04 -1.45 2.70
N LEU A 73 -1.12 -0.90 1.90
CA LEU A 73 -0.51 -1.65 0.81
C LEU A 73 0.27 -2.88 1.32
N ASN A 74 0.99 -2.73 2.44
CA ASN A 74 1.69 -3.85 3.06
C ASN A 74 0.71 -4.91 3.58
N LEU A 75 -0.40 -4.50 4.19
CA LEU A 75 -1.45 -5.41 4.63
C LEU A 75 -2.00 -6.27 3.47
N VAL A 76 -2.29 -5.64 2.32
CA VAL A 76 -2.77 -6.36 1.13
C VAL A 76 -1.73 -7.38 0.63
N GLU A 77 -0.44 -7.03 0.69
CA GLU A 77 0.65 -7.94 0.34
C GLU A 77 0.78 -9.12 1.32
N MET A 78 0.52 -8.92 2.61
CA MET A 78 0.53 -9.98 3.63
C MET A 78 -0.72 -10.88 3.52
N GLU A 79 -1.87 -10.29 3.24
CA GLU A 79 -3.17 -10.98 3.13
C GLU A 79 -3.48 -11.46 1.71
N LYS A 80 -2.45 -11.86 0.94
CA LYS A 80 -2.60 -12.42 -0.43
C LYS A 80 -3.59 -13.59 -0.49
N THR A 81 -3.72 -14.35 0.60
CA THR A 81 -4.69 -15.43 0.71
C THR A 81 -6.14 -14.92 0.68
N GLN A 82 -6.43 -13.75 1.25
CA GLN A 82 -7.77 -13.14 1.16
C GLN A 82 -8.02 -12.57 -0.24
N VAL A 83 -7.02 -11.92 -0.82
CA VAL A 83 -7.11 -11.41 -2.20
C VAL A 83 -7.34 -12.56 -3.20
N SER A 84 -6.69 -13.71 -2.99
CA SER A 84 -6.84 -14.87 -3.87
C SER A 84 -8.21 -15.55 -3.80
N ARG A 85 -8.97 -15.38 -2.70
CA ARG A 85 -10.35 -15.86 -2.60
C ARG A 85 -11.32 -15.03 -3.42
N HIS A 86 -10.96 -13.77 -3.66
CA HIS A 86 -11.81 -12.76 -4.29
C HIS A 86 -11.19 -12.22 -5.59
N MET A 87 -10.47 -13.05 -6.36
CA MET A 87 -9.79 -12.61 -7.60
C MET A 87 -10.73 -11.97 -8.64
N GLY A 88 -12.02 -12.33 -8.63
CA GLY A 88 -13.04 -11.74 -9.52
C GLY A 88 -13.72 -10.50 -8.95
N SER A 89 -13.51 -10.21 -7.67
CA SER A 89 -14.09 -9.03 -6.98
C SER A 89 -13.11 -8.48 -5.94
N PRO A 90 -11.98 -7.88 -6.35
CA PRO A 90 -10.88 -7.52 -5.45
C PRO A 90 -11.30 -6.53 -4.36
N LEU A 91 -12.23 -5.62 -4.68
CA LEU A 91 -12.82 -4.69 -3.72
C LEU A 91 -13.62 -5.38 -2.60
N THR A 92 -14.16 -6.58 -2.83
CA THR A 92 -14.78 -7.39 -1.77
C THR A 92 -13.74 -7.82 -0.75
N ALA A 93 -12.54 -8.22 -1.20
CA ALA A 93 -11.44 -8.58 -0.30
C ALA A 93 -11.04 -7.38 0.56
N LEU A 94 -10.89 -6.21 -0.06
CA LEU A 94 -10.54 -4.98 0.65
C LEU A 94 -11.61 -4.62 1.69
N GLN A 95 -12.89 -4.72 1.33
CA GLN A 95 -13.99 -4.49 2.28
C GLN A 95 -13.89 -5.43 3.49
N GLU A 96 -13.76 -6.74 3.27
CA GLU A 96 -13.68 -7.73 4.37
C GLU A 96 -12.48 -7.47 5.28
N MET A 97 -11.32 -7.11 4.70
CA MET A 97 -10.12 -6.73 5.47
C MET A 97 -10.37 -5.48 6.33
N LEU A 98 -10.98 -4.43 5.76
CA LEU A 98 -11.29 -3.20 6.48
C LEU A 98 -12.32 -3.43 7.60
N GLU A 99 -13.38 -4.18 7.31
CA GLU A 99 -14.42 -4.54 8.30
C GLU A 99 -13.82 -5.34 9.46
N ALA A 100 -12.93 -6.30 9.17
CA ALA A 100 -12.25 -7.07 10.21
C ALA A 100 -11.39 -6.19 11.13
N ILE A 101 -10.66 -5.21 10.57
CA ILE A 101 -9.84 -4.28 11.34
C ILE A 101 -10.71 -3.32 12.16
N ILE A 102 -11.72 -2.70 11.54
CA ILE A 102 -12.60 -1.72 12.20
C ILE A 102 -13.44 -2.39 13.30
N GLY A 103 -13.86 -3.64 13.07
CA GLY A 103 -14.65 -4.44 14.01
C GLY A 103 -13.85 -5.01 15.18
N ASN A 104 -12.50 -5.05 15.08
CA ASN A 104 -11.63 -5.57 16.13
C ASN A 104 -10.62 -4.51 16.59
N GLN A 105 -10.85 -3.99 17.80
CA GLN A 105 -10.01 -2.95 18.38
C GLN A 105 -8.53 -3.33 18.48
N GLN A 106 -8.20 -4.61 18.68
CA GLN A 106 -6.81 -5.05 18.73
C GLN A 106 -6.14 -4.96 17.35
N LEU A 107 -6.84 -5.39 16.29
CA LEU A 107 -6.33 -5.27 14.91
C LEU A 107 -6.17 -3.81 14.49
N LEU A 108 -7.08 -2.93 14.93
CA LEU A 108 -6.96 -1.50 14.71
C LEU A 108 -5.69 -0.94 15.38
N TYR A 109 -5.41 -1.31 16.64
CA TYR A 109 -4.20 -0.87 17.33
C TYR A 109 -2.93 -1.42 16.69
N ASP A 110 -2.95 -2.67 16.26
CA ASP A 110 -1.81 -3.28 15.57
C ASP A 110 -1.57 -2.61 14.22
N LEU A 111 -2.62 -2.20 13.50
CA LEU A 111 -2.49 -1.42 12.27
C LEU A 111 -1.93 -0.03 12.56
N VAL A 112 -2.47 0.70 13.53
CA VAL A 112 -1.98 2.04 13.89
C VAL A 112 -0.49 1.98 14.25
N ARG A 113 -0.08 1.00 15.04
CA ARG A 113 1.32 0.77 15.34
C ARG A 113 2.17 0.54 14.08
N GLN A 114 1.66 -0.17 13.08
CA GLN A 114 2.36 -0.35 11.80
C GLN A 114 2.45 0.97 11.02
N VAL A 115 1.40 1.80 11.07
CA VAL A 115 1.40 3.14 10.48
C VAL A 115 2.48 4.01 11.14
N ASP A 116 2.55 4.03 12.47
CA ASP A 116 3.56 4.77 13.22
C ASP A 116 4.98 4.31 12.86
N ILE A 117 5.21 2.98 12.80
CA ILE A 117 6.49 2.42 12.35
C ILE A 117 6.82 2.87 10.93
N LYS A 118 5.84 2.85 10.01
CA LYS A 118 6.04 3.30 8.63
C LYS A 118 6.36 4.78 8.56
N TRP A 119 5.68 5.61 9.35
CA TRP A 119 5.97 7.03 9.45
C TRP A 119 7.41 7.25 9.92
N GLY A 120 7.84 6.60 11.02
CA GLY A 120 9.23 6.72 11.48
C GLY A 120 10.26 6.23 10.45
N GLN A 121 9.94 5.21 9.65
CA GLN A 121 10.77 4.77 8.53
C GLN A 121 10.86 5.79 7.39
N ILE A 122 9.75 6.46 7.06
CA ILE A 122 9.68 7.45 5.97
C ILE A 122 10.44 8.73 6.37
N TYR A 123 10.26 9.20 7.60
CA TYR A 123 10.80 10.48 8.06
C TYR A 123 12.13 10.35 8.81
N GLY A 124 12.56 9.14 9.15
CA GLY A 124 13.78 8.90 9.93
C GLY A 124 13.65 9.31 11.41
N GLU A 125 12.42 9.43 11.90
CA GLU A 125 12.10 9.89 13.25
C GLU A 125 11.58 8.74 14.13
N ARG A 126 11.54 8.98 15.45
CA ARG A 126 11.02 8.00 16.40
C ARG A 126 9.49 8.02 16.34
N PRO A 127 8.82 6.88 16.08
CA PRO A 127 7.36 6.83 16.06
C PRO A 127 6.72 7.18 17.40
N HIS A 128 5.55 7.83 17.34
CA HIS A 128 4.73 8.14 18.49
C HIS A 128 3.68 7.06 18.72
N PHE A 129 4.01 6.02 19.48
CA PHE A 129 3.05 4.95 19.77
C PHE A 129 1.98 5.38 20.77
N GLN A 130 0.71 5.39 20.33
CA GLN A 130 -0.42 5.55 21.23
C GLN A 130 -0.68 4.25 22.03
N GLN A 131 -0.84 4.36 23.35
CA GLN A 131 -1.26 3.24 24.18
C GLN A 131 -2.80 3.09 24.18
N PRO A 132 -3.34 1.85 24.26
CA PRO A 132 -4.76 1.63 24.43
C PRO A 132 -5.35 2.44 25.59
N GLY A 133 -6.42 3.19 25.33
CA GLY A 133 -7.11 4.00 26.34
C GLY A 133 -6.38 5.28 26.79
N HIS A 134 -5.23 5.60 26.21
CA HIS A 134 -4.50 6.84 26.51
C HIS A 134 -4.70 7.89 25.42
N ALA A 135 -4.53 9.16 25.78
CA ALA A 135 -4.55 10.25 24.82
C ALA A 135 -3.37 10.13 23.83
N PRO A 136 -3.57 10.49 22.55
CA PRO A 136 -2.49 10.51 21.56
C PRO A 136 -1.46 11.60 21.88
N HIS A 137 -0.29 11.50 21.25
CA HIS A 137 0.70 12.56 21.29
C HIS A 137 0.20 13.78 20.49
N LEU A 138 0.55 15.00 20.90
CA LEU A 138 0.04 16.22 20.26
C LEU A 138 0.47 16.36 18.80
N ASP A 139 1.68 15.89 18.50
CA ASP A 139 2.28 15.93 17.16
C ASP A 139 2.04 14.63 16.37
N ASP A 140 1.22 13.71 16.89
CA ASP A 140 0.93 12.45 16.21
C ASP A 140 -0.25 12.60 15.22
N GLU A 141 0.07 12.38 13.94
CA GLU A 141 -0.90 12.40 12.83
C GLU A 141 -1.81 11.16 12.84
N TYR A 142 -1.31 10.03 13.35
CA TYR A 142 -1.92 8.70 13.19
C TYR A 142 -2.45 8.11 14.50
N THR A 143 -3.28 8.90 15.18
CA THR A 143 -4.04 8.43 16.34
C THR A 143 -4.99 7.27 15.99
N HIS A 144 -5.38 6.47 16.99
CA HIS A 144 -6.39 5.43 16.84
C HIS A 144 -7.71 5.95 16.24
N GLU A 145 -8.13 7.16 16.63
CA GLU A 145 -9.37 7.76 16.15
C GLU A 145 -9.24 8.26 14.71
N SER A 146 -8.15 8.96 14.39
CA SER A 146 -7.91 9.49 13.03
C SER A 146 -7.76 8.35 12.02
N VAL A 147 -7.01 7.30 12.35
CA VAL A 147 -6.88 6.11 11.49
C VAL A 147 -8.23 5.41 11.33
N ARG A 148 -8.98 5.18 12.42
CA ARG A 148 -10.31 4.57 12.32
C ARG A 148 -11.24 5.35 11.39
N LYS A 149 -11.25 6.68 11.50
CA LYS A 149 -12.05 7.54 10.64
C LYS A 149 -11.64 7.42 9.16
N GLN A 150 -10.35 7.37 8.87
CA GLN A 150 -9.84 7.18 7.51
C GLN A 150 -10.21 5.80 6.94
N LEU A 151 -10.15 4.74 7.76
CA LEU A 151 -10.57 3.40 7.35
C LEU A 151 -12.08 3.33 7.08
N LEU A 152 -12.90 4.00 7.89
CA LEU A 152 -14.35 4.10 7.67
C LEU A 152 -14.66 4.85 6.37
N ASP A 153 -14.00 5.98 6.12
CA ASP A 153 -14.16 6.73 4.86
C ASP A 153 -13.74 5.88 3.64
N LEU A 154 -12.63 5.14 3.75
CA LEU A 154 -12.21 4.20 2.71
C LEU A 154 -13.24 3.08 2.51
N LEU A 155 -13.78 2.51 3.59
CA LEU A 155 -14.81 1.46 3.54
C LEU A 155 -16.08 1.96 2.83
N ASP A 156 -16.54 3.17 3.16
CA ASP A 156 -17.71 3.78 2.50
C ASP A 156 -17.48 3.94 0.99
N LYS A 157 -16.27 4.37 0.59
CA LYS A 157 -15.87 4.47 -0.82
C LYS A 157 -15.84 3.11 -1.50
N VAL A 158 -15.32 2.07 -0.85
CA VAL A 158 -15.34 0.68 -1.37
C VAL A 158 -16.77 0.21 -1.60
N ILE A 159 -17.66 0.40 -0.62
CA ILE A 159 -19.06 0.01 -0.73
C ILE A 159 -19.75 0.77 -1.86
N ALA A 160 -19.50 2.07 -1.99
CA ALA A 160 -20.04 2.89 -3.07
C ALA A 160 -19.55 2.45 -4.45
N ALA A 161 -18.26 2.11 -4.59
CA ALA A 161 -17.69 1.61 -5.83
C ALA A 161 -18.24 0.23 -6.22
N ARG A 162 -18.43 -0.66 -5.25
CA ARG A 162 -19.02 -1.99 -5.47
C ARG A 162 -20.50 -1.95 -5.89
N ARG A 163 -21.24 -0.89 -5.56
CA ARG A 163 -22.64 -0.72 -5.98
C ARG A 163 -22.78 -0.22 -7.42
N GLN A 164 -21.72 0.33 -7.99
CA GLN A 164 -21.71 0.92 -9.34
C GLN A 164 -21.16 -0.05 -10.40
N ASN A 165 -20.56 -1.16 -9.97
CA ASN A 165 -20.08 -2.28 -10.81
C ASN A 165 -21.04 -3.46 -10.73
#